data_AF-A0A7J6GVV9-F1
#
_entry.id   AF-A0A7J6GVV9-F1
#
_cell.length_a   1.000
_cell.length_b   1.000
_cell.length_c   1.000
_cell.angle_alpha   90.00
_cell.angle_beta   90.00
_cell.angle_gamma   90.00
#
_symmetry.space_group_name_H-M   'P 1'
#
loop_
_entity.id
_entity.type
_entity.pdbx_description
1 polymer ?
#
loop_
_entity_poly.entity_id
_entity_poly.type
_entity_poly.pdbx_seq_one_letter_code
_entity_poly.pdbx_strand_id
1 'polypeptide(L)'
;MEEPLPECDRYSSKATLSCVINSEIGAVLAVMRRNVRWGVHYMSNEDQLEHSLIQSLKALRKQIFTWQHRWHTINPSVYLQPFLDVIRSDETGAPITGVALSSVYKILTLDVIDRNTVNVEDAMHLLVDAVTSCRFEVTDPASEEVVLMKILQVLLACMKSKASVMLSNQHVCTIVNACFRIVHQAGTKGELLQRIARHTMDELVRCIFSHLPDVDNSEMSPVSGVNTLTRSSGLNSEPAFGSRQYENGNMTSEYDGQTLSANLVSNTYVHAGAVGLDDETIETGSGKDSSSHDLILMTKPYGVLCMMEIFHFLCSLLNVVENMGMDPRSSTIAIDEDVPLFALSLINSAIQLGGPSIRHHPTLLCFIQDELFHNLMQFGLSTSPLILSMVCSIVLNLYHHLRTELKLQLEAFFSCVILRLAQSRYGASYQQQEVAMEALVDFCRQETFMVEMYANLDCDIPCSNVFEDLADLLSKSAFPVNSPLSSMHILALDGLIAVIQGMGERAANASVGSECTPFNLKEYTPYWMEKCDNYSDPSHWVPFVRRRKYIKKG
;
A
#
# COMPACT_ATOMS: atom_id res chain seq x y z
N MET A 1 10.73 8.41 46.55
CA MET A 1 11.80 9.41 46.32
C MET A 1 12.84 8.68 45.51
N GLU A 2 12.58 8.59 44.21
CA GLU A 2 13.42 7.90 43.23
C GLU A 2 14.23 8.99 42.53
N GLU A 3 15.56 8.90 42.63
CA GLU A 3 16.49 9.79 41.94
C GLU A 3 16.40 9.60 40.42
N PRO A 4 16.40 10.67 39.61
CA PRO A 4 16.56 10.53 38.17
C PRO A 4 18.03 10.20 37.84
N LEU A 5 18.23 9.13 37.06
CA LEU A 5 19.52 8.72 36.51
C LEU A 5 20.10 9.79 35.55
N PRO A 6 21.44 9.88 35.40
CA PRO A 6 22.11 11.01 34.76
C PRO A 6 22.07 10.96 33.22
N GLU A 7 21.91 12.14 32.61
CA GLU A 7 21.93 12.43 31.16
C GLU A 7 23.32 12.22 30.49
N CYS A 8 23.91 11.02 30.58
CA CYS A 8 25.28 10.78 30.08
C CYS A 8 25.38 10.31 28.60
N ASP A 9 24.29 9.81 27.98
CA ASP A 9 24.40 9.14 26.66
C ASP A 9 24.38 10.05 25.43
N ARG A 10 23.95 11.32 25.53
CA ARG A 10 23.81 12.19 24.32
C ARG A 10 25.11 12.84 23.83
N TYR A 11 26.11 13.02 24.69
CA TYR A 11 27.35 13.72 24.32
C TYR A 11 28.31 12.85 23.50
N SER A 12 28.35 11.53 23.78
CA SER A 12 29.19 10.55 23.09
C SER A 12 28.74 10.29 21.64
N SER A 13 27.43 10.31 21.39
CA SER A 13 26.83 10.08 20.06
C SER A 13 27.22 11.15 19.01
N LYS A 14 27.32 12.43 19.40
CA LYS A 14 27.52 13.54 18.44
C LYS A 14 28.98 13.75 18.00
N ALA A 15 29.95 13.49 18.86
CA ALA A 15 31.37 13.49 18.47
C ALA A 15 31.66 12.32 17.50
N THR A 16 30.98 11.18 17.73
CA THR A 16 31.01 10.01 16.84
C THR A 16 30.53 10.36 15.43
N LEU A 17 29.53 11.24 15.29
CA LEU A 17 28.98 11.61 13.98
C LEU A 17 29.98 12.31 13.05
N SER A 18 30.80 13.22 13.59
CA SER A 18 31.85 13.91 12.80
C SER A 18 32.85 12.90 12.24
N CYS A 19 33.22 11.90 13.05
CA CYS A 19 34.12 10.82 12.64
C CYS A 19 33.49 9.92 11.58
N VAL A 20 32.20 9.59 11.71
CA VAL A 20 31.50 8.77 10.72
C VAL A 20 31.42 9.50 9.38
N ILE A 21 30.96 10.75 9.35
CA ILE A 21 30.89 11.52 8.09
C ILE A 21 32.29 11.70 7.48
N ASN A 22 33.32 11.96 8.29
CA ASN A 22 34.71 11.99 7.80
C ASN A 22 35.13 10.68 7.13
N SER A 23 34.74 9.54 7.72
CA SER A 23 35.05 8.21 7.19
C SER A 23 34.34 7.95 5.86
N GLU A 24 33.10 8.41 5.72
CA GLU A 24 32.32 8.30 4.49
C GLU A 24 32.87 9.20 3.37
N ILE A 25 33.25 10.44 3.68
CA ILE A 25 33.96 11.31 2.72
C ILE A 25 35.27 10.63 2.28
N GLY A 26 36.00 10.03 3.22
CA GLY A 26 37.22 9.30 2.95
C GLY A 26 37.01 8.11 2.00
N ALA A 27 35.91 7.37 2.18
CA ALA A 27 35.56 6.23 1.34
C ALA A 27 35.29 6.65 -0.12
N VAL A 28 34.47 7.68 -0.34
CA VAL A 28 34.17 8.20 -1.69
C VAL A 28 35.44 8.70 -2.36
N LEU A 29 36.23 9.54 -1.67
CA LEU A 29 37.50 10.06 -2.20
C LEU A 29 38.51 8.94 -2.53
N ALA A 30 38.55 7.86 -1.75
CA ALA A 30 39.44 6.73 -2.01
C ALA A 30 39.06 5.99 -3.30
N VAL A 31 37.77 5.75 -3.54
CA VAL A 31 37.30 5.09 -4.76
C VAL A 31 37.48 6.00 -5.98
N MET A 32 37.23 7.30 -5.85
CA MET A 32 37.51 8.26 -6.92
C MET A 32 39.00 8.22 -7.30
N ARG A 33 39.94 8.35 -6.35
CA ARG A 33 41.39 8.32 -6.67
C ARG A 33 41.88 7.04 -7.34
N ARG A 34 41.23 5.90 -7.09
CA ARG A 34 41.56 4.62 -7.73
C ARG A 34 41.15 4.59 -9.21
N ASN A 35 40.19 5.42 -9.60
CA ASN A 35 39.76 5.52 -10.98
C ASN A 35 40.73 6.42 -11.77
N VAL A 36 41.27 5.91 -12.88
CA VAL A 36 42.31 6.57 -13.70
C VAL A 36 41.89 7.97 -14.16
N ARG A 37 40.59 8.20 -14.40
CA ARG A 37 40.02 9.50 -14.77
C ARG A 37 40.13 10.56 -13.66
N TRP A 38 40.24 10.12 -12.41
CA TRP A 38 40.17 10.94 -11.20
C TRP A 38 41.47 10.90 -10.38
N GLY A 39 42.42 10.05 -10.78
CA GLY A 39 43.76 9.98 -10.22
C GLY A 39 44.65 11.08 -10.81
N VAL A 40 45.41 11.75 -9.94
CA VAL A 40 46.42 12.75 -10.34
C VAL A 40 47.45 12.07 -11.24
N HIS A 41 47.41 12.37 -12.54
CA HIS A 41 48.44 11.92 -13.45
C HIS A 41 49.73 12.67 -13.11
N TYR A 42 50.78 11.92 -12.72
CA TYR A 42 52.14 12.41 -12.47
C TYR A 42 52.87 12.88 -13.75
N MET A 43 52.16 13.51 -14.70
CA MET A 43 52.74 14.06 -15.92
C MET A 43 52.70 15.58 -15.84
N SER A 44 53.87 16.13 -15.53
CA SER A 44 54.32 17.53 -15.70
C SER A 44 53.37 18.48 -16.45
N ASN A 45 52.63 19.31 -15.72
CA ASN A 45 52.61 20.77 -15.84
C ASN A 45 51.57 21.37 -14.88
N GLU A 46 51.89 22.55 -14.35
CA GLU A 46 51.40 23.17 -13.12
C GLU A 46 49.93 23.69 -13.10
N ASP A 47 48.99 23.18 -13.91
CA ASP A 47 47.59 23.65 -13.87
C ASP A 47 46.55 22.52 -14.00
N GLN A 48 46.72 21.40 -13.28
CA GLN A 48 45.63 20.42 -13.14
C GLN A 48 44.62 20.95 -12.10
N LEU A 49 43.62 21.70 -12.56
CA LEU A 49 42.42 22.03 -11.78
C LEU A 49 41.81 20.72 -11.25
N GLU A 50 41.92 20.50 -9.95
CA GLU A 50 41.31 19.35 -9.29
C GLU A 50 39.80 19.35 -9.55
N HIS A 51 39.23 18.20 -9.90
CA HIS A 51 37.83 18.12 -10.30
C HIS A 51 36.90 18.69 -9.23
N SER A 52 35.87 19.42 -9.66
CA SER A 52 34.92 20.13 -8.78
C SER A 52 34.35 19.25 -7.65
N LEU A 53 33.93 18.02 -7.96
CA LEU A 53 33.46 17.00 -7.00
C LEU A 53 34.50 16.63 -5.94
N ILE A 54 35.78 16.48 -6.31
CA ILE A 54 36.85 16.18 -5.35
C ILE A 54 37.08 17.40 -4.44
N GLN A 55 37.06 18.60 -5.03
CA GLN A 55 37.21 19.84 -4.29
C GLN A 55 36.07 20.04 -3.27
N SER A 56 34.81 19.78 -3.65
CA SER A 56 33.66 19.90 -2.74
C SER A 56 33.74 18.93 -1.57
N LEU A 57 34.09 17.65 -1.81
CA LEU A 57 34.31 16.65 -0.77
C LEU A 57 35.47 17.03 0.17
N LYS A 58 36.58 17.54 -0.37
CA LYS A 58 37.70 18.03 0.44
C LYS A 58 37.33 19.27 1.26
N ALA A 59 36.53 20.18 0.70
CA ALA A 59 36.03 21.36 1.40
C ALA A 59 35.14 20.95 2.58
N LEU A 60 34.20 20.03 2.36
CA LEU A 60 33.38 19.47 3.42
C LEU A 60 34.25 18.83 4.52
N ARG A 61 35.22 18.00 4.13
CA ARG A 61 36.14 17.33 5.08
C ARG A 61 36.89 18.31 6.00
N LYS A 62 37.22 19.51 5.52
CA LYS A 62 37.86 20.55 6.33
C LYS A 62 36.89 21.19 7.33
N GLN A 63 35.59 21.23 7.02
CA GLN A 63 34.58 21.91 7.82
C GLN A 63 33.95 21.01 8.91
N ILE A 64 33.78 19.70 8.69
CA ILE A 64 33.01 18.83 9.59
C ILE A 64 33.45 18.85 11.07
N PHE A 65 34.75 18.95 11.35
CA PHE A 65 35.27 18.96 12.72
C PHE A 65 35.06 20.30 13.43
N THR A 66 34.69 21.36 12.70
CA THR A 66 34.36 22.67 13.28
C THR A 66 32.96 22.70 13.89
N TRP A 67 32.07 21.76 13.52
CA TRP A 67 30.67 21.77 13.94
C TRP A 67 30.40 21.03 15.26
N GLN A 68 31.30 20.14 15.69
CA GLN A 68 31.27 19.41 16.97
C GLN A 68 29.87 18.89 17.38
N HIS A 69 29.14 19.61 18.24
CA HIS A 69 27.83 19.22 18.77
C HIS A 69 26.62 19.93 18.14
N ARG A 70 26.84 20.81 17.15
CA ARG A 70 25.83 21.73 16.59
C ARG A 70 25.14 21.22 15.31
N TRP A 71 25.14 19.92 15.06
CA TRP A 71 24.60 19.31 13.83
C TRP A 71 23.18 19.75 13.46
N HIS A 72 22.27 19.85 14.44
CA HIS A 72 20.89 20.30 14.22
C HIS A 72 20.76 21.75 13.71
N THR A 73 21.77 22.60 13.95
CA THR A 73 21.79 24.00 13.48
C THR A 73 22.46 24.16 12.12
N ILE A 74 23.17 23.13 11.65
CA ILE A 74 23.83 23.16 10.36
C ILE A 74 22.82 22.68 9.32
N ASN A 75 22.65 23.47 8.26
CA ASN A 75 21.79 23.08 7.15
C ASN A 75 22.30 21.74 6.54
N PRO A 76 21.47 20.69 6.48
CA PRO A 76 21.90 19.39 5.97
C PRO A 76 22.42 19.41 4.54
N SER A 77 21.95 20.36 3.71
CA SER A 77 22.46 20.51 2.34
C SER A 77 23.98 20.67 2.31
N VAL A 78 24.59 21.33 3.31
CA VAL A 78 26.05 21.59 3.35
C VAL A 78 26.85 20.28 3.38
N TYR A 79 26.39 19.27 4.11
CA TYR A 79 27.09 18.00 4.24
C TYR A 79 26.54 16.87 3.36
N LEU A 80 25.35 17.03 2.81
CA LEU A 80 24.78 16.08 1.84
C LEU A 80 25.19 16.39 0.40
N GLN A 81 25.15 17.66 -0.01
CA GLN A 81 25.32 18.09 -1.41
C GLN A 81 26.55 17.47 -2.08
N PRO A 82 27.75 17.43 -1.45
CA PRO A 82 28.92 16.83 -2.10
C PRO A 82 28.75 15.34 -2.46
N PHE A 83 27.96 14.59 -1.70
CA PHE A 83 27.61 13.20 -2.04
C PHE A 83 26.52 13.14 -3.11
N LEU A 84 25.52 14.03 -3.04
CA LEU A 84 24.43 14.10 -4.00
C LEU A 84 24.92 14.50 -5.41
N ASP A 85 25.89 15.41 -5.49
CA ASP A 85 26.51 15.82 -6.75
C ASP A 85 27.25 14.64 -7.41
N VAL A 86 27.91 13.80 -6.59
CA VAL A 86 28.54 12.55 -7.08
C VAL A 86 27.47 11.58 -7.60
N ILE A 87 26.32 11.45 -6.93
CA ILE A 87 25.22 10.57 -7.36
C ILE A 87 24.55 11.05 -8.66
N ARG A 88 24.51 12.37 -8.89
CA ARG A 88 23.90 12.98 -10.09
C ARG A 88 24.84 13.03 -11.29
N SER A 89 26.14 12.88 -11.07
CA SER A 89 27.16 13.02 -12.11
C SER A 89 27.22 11.79 -13.00
N ASP A 90 26.97 12.01 -14.29
CA ASP A 90 27.13 11.01 -15.36
C ASP A 90 28.60 10.62 -15.63
N GLU A 91 29.55 11.40 -15.11
CA GLU A 91 30.99 11.11 -15.17
C GLU A 91 31.43 10.08 -14.13
N THR A 92 30.56 9.73 -13.18
CA THR A 92 30.84 8.75 -12.14
C THR A 92 30.39 7.36 -12.59
N GLY A 93 31.30 6.40 -12.52
CA GLY A 93 30.99 4.99 -12.77
C GLY A 93 30.33 4.34 -11.56
N ALA A 94 29.64 3.22 -11.79
CA ALA A 94 28.88 2.48 -10.76
C ALA A 94 29.61 2.27 -9.41
N PRO A 95 30.93 1.96 -9.35
CA PRO A 95 31.62 1.83 -8.06
C PRO A 95 31.68 3.13 -7.24
N ILE A 96 31.84 4.28 -7.90
CA ILE A 96 31.90 5.59 -7.23
C ILE A 96 30.51 5.95 -6.71
N THR A 97 29.50 5.86 -7.60
CA THR A 97 28.09 6.12 -7.29
C THR A 97 27.58 5.21 -6.16
N GLY A 98 27.93 3.92 -6.19
CA GLY A 98 27.53 2.95 -5.17
C GLY A 98 28.11 3.23 -3.78
N VAL A 99 29.35 3.74 -3.69
CA VAL A 99 29.91 4.19 -2.41
C VAL A 99 29.25 5.48 -1.95
N ALA A 100 28.99 6.44 -2.83
CA ALA A 100 28.27 7.67 -2.48
C ALA A 100 26.86 7.39 -1.95
N LEU A 101 26.08 6.52 -2.61
CA LEU A 101 24.77 6.07 -2.12
C LEU A 101 24.88 5.38 -0.75
N SER A 102 25.89 4.52 -0.56
CA SER A 102 26.11 3.85 0.73
C SER A 102 26.43 4.84 1.86
N SER A 103 27.18 5.91 1.55
CA SER A 103 27.46 6.98 2.49
C SER A 103 26.21 7.78 2.85
N VAL A 104 25.38 8.14 1.87
CA VAL A 104 24.08 8.81 2.12
C VAL A 104 23.16 7.93 2.96
N TYR A 105 23.04 6.64 2.64
CA TYR A 105 22.27 5.69 3.43
C TYR A 105 22.69 5.69 4.90
N LYS A 106 24.00 5.58 5.17
CA LYS A 106 24.51 5.61 6.55
C LYS A 106 24.20 6.93 7.25
N ILE A 107 24.39 8.07 6.58
CA ILE A 107 24.08 9.39 7.14
C ILE A 107 22.60 9.47 7.56
N LEU A 108 21.69 8.95 6.73
CA LEU A 108 20.25 8.89 7.05
C LEU A 108 19.96 7.99 8.25
N THR A 109 20.56 6.80 8.32
CA THR A 109 20.33 5.83 9.42
C THR A 109 20.91 6.25 10.77
N LEU A 110 21.77 7.28 10.80
CA LEU A 110 22.35 7.81 12.04
C LEU A 110 21.47 8.84 12.73
N ASP A 111 20.24 9.08 12.25
CA ASP A 111 19.29 10.06 12.79
C ASP A 111 19.89 11.47 12.91
N VAL A 112 20.79 11.86 12.00
CA VAL A 112 21.38 13.21 11.95
C VAL A 112 20.33 14.24 11.55
N ILE A 113 19.38 13.80 10.73
CA ILE A 113 18.33 14.63 10.14
C ILE A 113 17.03 14.20 10.83
N ASP A 114 16.48 15.11 11.62
CA ASP A 114 15.17 14.96 12.23
C ASP A 114 14.27 16.13 11.85
N ARG A 115 13.00 16.10 12.29
CA ARG A 115 12.03 17.16 12.02
C ARG A 115 12.40 18.54 12.60
N ASN A 116 13.35 18.61 13.53
CA ASN A 116 13.78 19.84 14.18
C ASN A 116 15.07 20.41 13.55
N THR A 117 15.70 19.69 12.63
CA THR A 117 16.89 20.15 11.93
C THR A 117 16.55 21.33 11.00
N VAL A 118 17.42 22.34 10.97
CA VAL A 118 17.22 23.55 10.15
C VAL A 118 17.15 23.19 8.66
N ASN A 119 16.15 23.72 7.95
CA ASN A 119 15.94 23.51 6.50
C ASN A 119 15.89 22.03 6.10
N VAL A 120 15.30 21.19 6.95
CA VAL A 120 15.15 19.75 6.70
C VAL A 120 14.30 19.47 5.45
N GLU A 121 13.28 20.27 5.17
CA GLU A 121 12.43 20.12 3.97
C GLU A 121 13.26 20.23 2.68
N ASP A 122 14.05 21.30 2.54
CA ASP A 122 14.94 21.51 1.39
C ASP A 122 15.94 20.36 1.24
N ALA A 123 16.51 19.89 2.36
CA ALA A 123 17.45 18.79 2.36
C ALA A 123 16.82 17.47 1.92
N MET A 124 15.61 17.18 2.39
CA MET A 124 14.86 15.98 2.00
C MET A 124 14.43 16.06 0.52
N HIS A 125 14.03 17.23 0.02
CA HIS A 125 13.80 17.46 -1.41
C HIS A 125 15.06 17.17 -2.24
N LEU A 126 16.21 17.75 -1.86
CA LEU A 126 17.48 17.51 -2.56
C LEU A 126 17.89 16.03 -2.56
N LEU A 127 17.66 15.33 -1.44
CA LEU A 127 17.92 13.89 -1.32
C LEU A 127 17.05 13.08 -2.29
N VAL A 128 15.74 13.32 -2.30
CA VAL A 128 14.81 12.60 -3.17
C VAL A 128 15.12 12.91 -4.64
N ASP A 129 15.32 14.17 -5.00
CA ASP A 129 15.67 14.59 -6.36
C ASP A 129 16.96 13.90 -6.85
N ALA A 130 18.04 13.98 -6.06
CA ALA A 130 19.32 13.42 -6.45
C ALA A 130 19.32 11.89 -6.59
N VAL A 131 18.62 11.18 -5.68
CA VAL A 131 18.59 9.72 -5.68
C VAL A 131 17.66 9.17 -6.76
N THR A 132 16.53 9.82 -7.01
CA THR A 132 15.59 9.41 -8.07
C THR A 132 16.07 9.80 -9.46
N SER A 133 16.88 10.86 -9.57
CA SER A 133 17.59 11.29 -10.78
C SER A 133 19.02 10.75 -10.86
N CYS A 134 19.36 9.69 -10.11
CA CYS A 134 20.68 9.08 -10.09
C CYS A 134 21.11 8.68 -11.52
N ARG A 135 22.34 9.06 -11.89
CA ARG A 135 22.94 8.75 -13.19
C ARG A 135 24.32 8.16 -12.96
N PHE A 136 24.69 7.17 -13.74
CA PHE A 136 26.03 6.59 -13.70
C PHE A 136 26.35 5.92 -15.02
N GLU A 137 27.64 5.84 -15.32
CA GLU A 137 28.13 5.08 -16.47
C GLU A 137 27.98 3.58 -16.20
N VAL A 138 27.19 2.89 -17.02
CA VAL A 138 26.98 1.44 -16.91
C VAL A 138 28.18 0.73 -17.53
N THR A 139 29.13 0.33 -16.69
CA THR A 139 30.34 -0.39 -17.12
C THR A 139 30.14 -1.90 -17.18
N ASP A 140 29.32 -2.45 -16.29
CA ASP A 140 29.03 -3.87 -16.21
C ASP A 140 27.63 -4.13 -15.57
N PRO A 141 26.91 -5.19 -15.97
CA PRO A 141 25.56 -5.46 -15.45
C PRO A 141 25.51 -5.72 -13.94
N ALA A 142 26.55 -6.32 -13.37
CA ALA A 142 26.56 -6.66 -11.94
C ALA A 142 26.66 -5.39 -11.07
N SER A 143 27.51 -4.43 -11.46
CA SER A 143 27.62 -3.15 -10.75
C SER A 143 26.37 -2.30 -10.90
N GLU A 144 25.67 -2.37 -12.03
CA GLU A 144 24.35 -1.75 -12.21
C GLU A 144 23.36 -2.28 -11.17
N GLU A 145 23.26 -3.61 -11.00
CA GLU A 145 22.37 -4.21 -9.99
C GLU A 145 22.70 -3.76 -8.56
N VAL A 146 24.00 -3.66 -8.23
CA VAL A 146 24.43 -3.14 -6.93
C VAL A 146 23.97 -1.69 -6.75
N VAL A 147 24.11 -0.83 -7.76
CA VAL A 147 23.67 0.57 -7.67
C VAL A 147 22.16 0.66 -7.54
N LEU A 148 21.38 -0.11 -8.31
CA LEU A 148 19.91 -0.15 -8.19
C LEU A 148 19.46 -0.59 -6.78
N MET A 149 20.09 -1.62 -6.23
CA MET A 149 19.87 -2.04 -4.84
C MET A 149 20.19 -0.91 -3.85
N LYS A 150 21.26 -0.14 -4.09
CA LYS A 150 21.64 0.99 -3.24
C LYS A 150 20.67 2.17 -3.34
N ILE A 151 20.12 2.44 -4.52
CA ILE A 151 19.06 3.44 -4.71
C ILE A 151 17.83 3.05 -3.85
N LEU A 152 17.36 1.81 -3.96
CA LEU A 152 16.26 1.28 -3.15
C LEU A 152 16.51 1.45 -1.64
N GLN A 153 17.72 1.14 -1.17
CA GLN A 153 18.10 1.30 0.24
C GLN A 153 18.02 2.75 0.72
N VAL A 154 18.52 3.69 -0.08
CA VAL A 154 18.50 5.12 0.27
C VAL A 154 17.07 5.66 0.27
N LEU A 155 16.26 5.33 -0.75
CA LEU A 155 14.87 5.76 -0.83
C LEU A 155 14.02 5.23 0.33
N LEU A 156 14.21 3.97 0.73
CA LEU A 156 13.56 3.42 1.93
C LEU A 156 14.04 4.11 3.21
N ALA A 157 15.34 4.40 3.32
CA ALA A 157 15.88 5.14 4.47
C ALA A 157 15.32 6.56 4.58
N CYS A 158 15.04 7.23 3.45
CA CYS A 158 14.35 8.53 3.43
C CYS A 158 12.95 8.43 4.06
N MET A 159 12.19 7.37 3.77
CA MET A 159 10.85 7.19 4.35
C MET A 159 10.87 6.74 5.80
N LYS A 160 11.84 5.90 6.20
CA LYS A 160 12.00 5.44 7.59
C LYS A 160 12.58 6.50 8.53
N SER A 161 13.17 7.56 7.99
CA SER A 161 13.74 8.68 8.75
C SER A 161 12.67 9.44 9.53
N LYS A 162 13.04 9.98 10.71
CA LYS A 162 12.17 10.88 11.50
C LYS A 162 11.80 12.17 10.77
N ALA A 163 12.56 12.55 9.75
CA ALA A 163 12.32 13.69 8.90
C ALA A 163 11.36 13.40 7.73
N SER A 164 10.92 12.14 7.54
CA SER A 164 10.03 11.76 6.44
C SER A 164 8.73 12.55 6.43
N VAL A 165 8.20 12.92 7.60
CA VAL A 165 7.00 13.77 7.75
C VAL A 165 7.10 15.14 7.07
N MET A 166 8.31 15.59 6.71
CA MET A 166 8.54 16.85 5.98
C MET A 166 8.54 16.63 4.46
N LEU A 167 8.46 15.39 3.99
CA LEU A 167 8.30 15.07 2.57
C LEU A 167 6.91 15.49 2.10
N SER A 168 6.83 16.00 0.88
CA SER A 168 5.56 16.37 0.26
C SER A 168 4.86 15.15 -0.34
N ASN A 169 3.56 15.29 -0.66
CA ASN A 169 2.83 14.27 -1.41
C ASN A 169 3.57 13.89 -2.70
N GLN A 170 4.08 14.89 -3.44
CA GLN A 170 4.86 14.66 -4.65
C GLN A 170 6.14 13.86 -4.39
N HIS A 171 6.88 14.15 -3.32
CA HIS A 171 8.10 13.41 -3.02
C HIS A 171 7.80 11.93 -2.77
N VAL A 172 6.77 11.62 -1.99
CA VAL A 172 6.40 10.23 -1.68
C VAL A 172 5.96 9.49 -2.93
N CYS A 173 5.11 10.09 -3.78
CA CYS A 173 4.73 9.48 -5.06
C CYS A 173 5.95 9.25 -5.97
N THR A 174 6.88 10.21 -6.05
CA THR A 174 8.12 10.05 -6.82
C THR A 174 8.99 8.91 -6.28
N ILE A 175 9.11 8.75 -4.96
CA ILE A 175 9.86 7.66 -4.32
C ILE A 175 9.23 6.30 -4.70
N VAL A 176 7.91 6.17 -4.54
CA VAL A 176 7.16 4.95 -4.91
C VAL A 176 7.35 4.61 -6.38
N ASN A 177 7.30 5.61 -7.26
CA ASN A 177 7.54 5.43 -8.70
C ASN A 177 8.95 4.98 -9.02
N ALA A 178 9.95 5.60 -8.42
CA ALA A 178 11.33 5.21 -8.62
C ALA A 178 11.57 3.76 -8.16
N CYS A 179 11.07 3.38 -6.98
CA CYS A 179 11.15 2.01 -6.48
C CYS A 179 10.43 1.02 -7.40
N PHE A 180 9.21 1.34 -7.85
CA PHE A 180 8.46 0.47 -8.75
C PHE A 180 9.13 0.30 -10.12
N ARG A 181 9.70 1.37 -10.69
CA ARG A 181 10.49 1.29 -11.92
C ARG A 181 11.66 0.32 -11.77
N ILE A 182 12.33 0.32 -10.62
CA ILE A 182 13.42 -0.63 -10.32
C ILE A 182 12.86 -2.06 -10.16
N VAL A 183 11.71 -2.26 -9.52
CA VAL A 183 11.04 -3.59 -9.43
C VAL A 183 10.78 -4.14 -10.83
N HIS A 184 10.22 -3.33 -11.72
CA HIS A 184 9.95 -3.75 -13.10
C HIS A 184 11.24 -4.02 -13.88
N GLN A 185 12.25 -3.16 -13.77
CA GLN A 185 13.55 -3.36 -14.39
C GLN A 185 14.24 -4.63 -13.87
N ALA A 186 14.10 -4.94 -12.58
CA ALA A 186 14.71 -6.09 -11.94
C ALA A 186 14.18 -7.42 -12.52
N GLY A 187 12.99 -7.47 -13.12
CA GLY A 187 12.40 -8.69 -13.70
C GLY A 187 13.27 -9.37 -14.76
N THR A 188 14.22 -8.65 -15.36
CA THR A 188 15.21 -9.20 -16.32
C THR A 188 16.64 -9.28 -15.75
N LYS A 189 16.81 -8.97 -14.47
CA LYS A 189 18.09 -8.93 -13.74
C LYS A 189 18.19 -10.12 -12.76
N GLY A 190 19.26 -10.18 -11.96
CA GLY A 190 19.48 -11.24 -10.99
C GLY A 190 18.36 -11.39 -9.94
N GLU A 191 18.11 -12.65 -9.53
CA GLU A 191 17.08 -13.03 -8.55
C GLU A 191 17.18 -12.27 -7.22
N LEU A 192 18.41 -11.95 -6.79
CA LEU A 192 18.63 -11.22 -5.55
C LEU A 192 18.07 -9.79 -5.65
N LEU A 193 18.29 -9.10 -6.76
CA LEU A 193 17.75 -7.76 -6.98
C LEU A 193 16.22 -7.80 -7.06
N GLN A 194 15.66 -8.79 -7.76
CA GLN A 194 14.20 -8.97 -7.83
C GLN A 194 13.56 -9.08 -6.45
N ARG A 195 14.12 -9.95 -5.58
CA ARG A 195 13.62 -10.14 -4.21
C ARG A 195 13.80 -8.89 -3.34
N ILE A 196 14.96 -8.25 -3.40
CA ILE A 196 15.22 -7.03 -2.64
C ILE A 196 14.31 -5.89 -3.09
N ALA A 197 14.08 -5.74 -4.40
CA ALA A 197 13.20 -4.71 -4.94
C ALA A 197 11.75 -4.91 -4.48
N ARG A 198 11.21 -6.13 -4.60
CA ARG A 198 9.86 -6.45 -4.14
C ARG A 198 9.71 -6.24 -2.63
N HIS A 199 10.66 -6.72 -1.83
CA HIS A 199 10.67 -6.49 -0.38
C HIS A 199 10.77 -5.01 -0.01
N THR A 200 11.61 -4.24 -0.71
CA THR A 200 11.75 -2.81 -0.44
C THR A 200 10.47 -2.04 -0.76
N MET A 201 9.77 -2.43 -1.83
CA MET A 201 8.47 -1.84 -2.17
C MET A 201 7.42 -2.12 -1.08
N ASP A 202 7.39 -3.34 -0.54
CA ASP A 202 6.51 -3.70 0.57
C ASP A 202 6.81 -2.87 1.83
N GLU A 203 8.07 -2.79 2.23
CA GLU A 203 8.50 -1.96 3.37
C GLU A 203 8.21 -0.47 3.17
N LEU A 204 8.27 0.01 1.93
CA LEU A 204 7.94 1.39 1.57
C LEU A 204 6.45 1.66 1.76
N VAL A 205 5.58 0.79 1.23
CA VAL A 205 4.12 0.89 1.43
C VAL A 205 3.79 0.81 2.92
N ARG A 206 4.43 -0.10 3.66
CA ARG A 206 4.26 -0.21 5.11
C ARG A 206 4.58 1.10 5.82
N CYS A 207 5.73 1.70 5.53
CA CYS A 207 6.16 2.95 6.14
C CYS A 207 5.19 4.11 5.86
N ILE A 208 4.64 4.18 4.65
CA ILE A 208 3.70 5.22 4.25
C ILE A 208 2.38 5.07 5.01
N PHE A 209 1.77 3.89 4.97
CA PHE A 209 0.45 3.68 5.59
C PHE A 209 0.49 3.61 7.11
N SER A 210 1.64 3.32 7.73
CA SER A 210 1.81 3.48 9.19
C SER A 210 1.67 4.92 9.67
N HIS A 211 1.81 5.90 8.77
CA HIS A 211 1.62 7.32 9.11
C HIS A 211 0.16 7.77 9.02
N LEU A 212 -0.73 7.01 8.37
CA LEU A 212 -2.14 7.39 8.19
C LEU A 212 -2.83 7.79 9.51
N PRO A 213 -2.63 7.09 10.65
CA PRO A 213 -3.24 7.49 11.92
C PRO A 213 -2.80 8.86 12.46
N ASP A 214 -1.61 9.34 12.09
CA ASP A 214 -1.11 10.63 12.55
C ASP A 214 -1.67 11.80 11.72
N VAL A 215 -2.09 11.53 10.48
CA VAL A 215 -2.66 12.53 9.57
C VAL A 215 -3.99 13.07 10.13
N ASP A 216 -4.76 12.22 10.81
CA ASP A 216 -6.02 12.55 11.51
C ASP A 216 -5.86 13.67 12.55
N ASN A 217 -4.68 13.81 13.18
CA ASN A 217 -4.45 14.80 14.24
C ASN A 217 -4.18 16.22 13.73
N SER A 218 -3.93 16.39 12.43
CA SER A 218 -3.58 17.69 11.83
C SER A 218 -4.80 18.43 11.27
N GLU A 219 -5.82 17.71 10.79
CA GLU A 219 -6.98 18.30 10.10
C GLU A 219 -8.19 18.60 11.00
N MET A 220 -8.13 18.33 12.31
CA MET A 220 -9.16 18.74 13.27
C MET A 220 -9.09 20.24 13.65
N SER A 221 -8.85 21.11 12.67
CA SER A 221 -9.17 22.54 12.75
C SER A 221 -10.33 22.84 11.79
N PRO A 222 -11.48 23.38 12.26
CA PRO A 222 -12.66 23.51 11.43
C PRO A 222 -12.46 24.72 10.49
N VAL A 223 -12.08 24.46 9.24
CA VAL A 223 -12.21 25.47 8.19
C VAL A 223 -13.55 25.25 7.49
N SER A 224 -14.42 26.23 7.71
CA SER A 224 -15.79 26.34 7.20
C SER A 224 -15.84 26.59 5.69
N GLY A 225 -16.79 25.94 5.01
CA GLY A 225 -17.21 26.19 3.61
C GLY A 225 -16.50 25.27 2.61
N VAL A 226 -17.15 24.51 1.73
CA VAL A 226 -18.28 24.87 0.86
C VAL A 226 -18.97 23.59 0.31
N ASN A 227 -20.30 23.61 0.40
CA ASN A 227 -21.38 22.98 -0.40
C ASN A 227 -21.48 21.46 -0.64
N THR A 228 -22.37 20.89 0.17
CA THR A 228 -23.31 19.80 -0.12
C THR A 228 -24.07 20.01 -1.44
N LEU A 229 -23.98 19.05 -2.36
CA LEU A 229 -24.96 18.87 -3.43
C LEU A 229 -25.81 17.64 -3.09
N THR A 230 -26.94 17.91 -2.44
CA THR A 230 -28.11 17.03 -2.36
C THR A 230 -28.60 16.71 -3.78
N ARG A 231 -28.76 15.43 -4.12
CA ARG A 231 -29.70 15.02 -5.18
C ARG A 231 -30.62 13.92 -4.66
N SER A 232 -31.88 14.30 -4.54
CA SER A 232 -33.03 13.51 -4.12
C SER A 232 -33.44 12.44 -5.13
N SER A 233 -34.09 11.43 -4.57
CA SER A 233 -34.75 10.22 -5.09
C SER A 233 -35.53 10.30 -6.41
N GLY A 234 -35.49 9.17 -7.15
CA GLY A 234 -36.66 8.48 -7.74
C GLY A 234 -36.91 8.62 -9.25
N LEU A 235 -36.71 7.55 -10.04
CA LEU A 235 -37.76 6.64 -10.58
C LEU A 235 -37.21 5.70 -11.67
N ASN A 236 -37.81 4.51 -11.74
CA ASN A 236 -37.54 3.33 -12.57
C ASN A 236 -37.44 3.55 -14.08
N SER A 237 -36.56 2.77 -14.75
CA SER A 237 -36.88 1.99 -15.96
C SER A 237 -35.66 1.18 -16.44
N GLU A 238 -35.78 -0.16 -16.49
CA GLU A 238 -34.93 -1.02 -17.35
C GLU A 238 -35.13 -0.63 -18.84
N PRO A 239 -34.18 -0.90 -19.76
CA PRO A 239 -34.20 -2.21 -20.44
C PRO A 239 -32.85 -2.78 -20.97
N ALA A 240 -32.79 -4.11 -20.95
CA ALA A 240 -32.41 -5.03 -22.04
C ALA A 240 -31.06 -4.93 -22.78
N PHE A 241 -30.27 -5.98 -22.56
CA PHE A 241 -29.32 -6.64 -23.47
C PHE A 241 -29.81 -6.73 -24.93
N GLY A 242 -28.93 -6.43 -25.89
CA GLY A 242 -29.20 -6.60 -27.32
C GLY A 242 -27.91 -6.72 -28.15
N SER A 243 -27.57 -7.96 -28.53
CA SER A 243 -26.49 -8.37 -29.42
C SER A 243 -26.60 -7.80 -30.84
N ARG A 244 -25.46 -7.52 -31.50
CA ARG A 244 -25.21 -7.57 -32.97
C ARG A 244 -23.70 -7.36 -33.23
N GLN A 245 -22.99 -8.42 -33.62
CA GLN A 245 -22.69 -8.86 -35.00
C GLN A 245 -21.40 -8.23 -35.56
N TYR A 246 -20.41 -9.10 -35.71
CA TYR A 246 -19.13 -8.91 -36.37
C TYR A 246 -19.32 -8.88 -37.91
N GLU A 247 -18.65 -7.94 -38.57
CA GLU A 247 -18.31 -8.02 -40.00
C GLU A 247 -16.79 -8.17 -40.17
N ASN A 248 -16.44 -8.97 -41.18
CA ASN A 248 -15.13 -9.46 -41.58
C ASN A 248 -14.06 -8.39 -41.87
N GLY A 249 -12.79 -8.78 -41.72
CA GLY A 249 -11.86 -8.67 -42.86
C GLY A 249 -10.42 -8.26 -42.58
N ASN A 250 -9.54 -9.26 -42.55
CA ASN A 250 -8.20 -9.31 -43.13
C ASN A 250 -7.02 -8.58 -42.43
N MET A 251 -6.16 -9.37 -41.79
CA MET A 251 -4.84 -9.01 -41.28
C MET A 251 -3.74 -9.38 -42.29
N THR A 252 -2.82 -8.44 -42.52
CA THR A 252 -1.44 -8.73 -42.90
C THR A 252 -0.52 -8.12 -41.83
N SER A 253 0.11 -9.00 -41.05
CA SER A 253 1.52 -8.99 -40.63
C SER A 253 2.16 -7.64 -40.25
N GLU A 254 2.56 -7.48 -38.98
CA GLU A 254 3.97 -7.41 -38.55
C GLU A 254 4.08 -7.23 -37.02
N TYR A 255 5.10 -7.86 -36.45
CA TYR A 255 5.47 -7.85 -35.03
C TYR A 255 6.04 -6.49 -34.61
N ASP A 256 5.67 -5.97 -33.43
CA ASP A 256 6.65 -5.31 -32.55
C ASP A 256 6.20 -5.30 -31.07
N GLY A 257 7.15 -5.53 -30.17
CA GLY A 257 6.93 -5.62 -28.73
C GLY A 257 6.79 -4.25 -28.07
N GLN A 258 5.66 -4.01 -27.40
CA GLN A 258 5.44 -2.80 -26.59
C GLN A 258 5.69 -3.06 -25.10
N THR A 259 6.65 -2.29 -24.59
CA THR A 259 7.06 -2.14 -23.19
C THR A 259 5.97 -1.38 -22.42
N LEU A 260 5.50 -1.96 -21.31
CA LEU A 260 4.49 -1.37 -20.43
C LEU A 260 5.18 -0.40 -19.45
N SER A 261 5.00 0.92 -19.61
CA SER A 261 5.30 1.91 -18.56
C SER A 261 4.01 2.40 -17.92
N ALA A 262 3.68 1.89 -16.73
CA ALA A 262 2.65 2.47 -15.88
C ALA A 262 3.24 3.73 -15.21
N ASN A 263 3.01 4.90 -15.80
CA ASN A 263 3.33 6.17 -15.16
C ASN A 263 2.19 6.52 -14.18
N LEU A 264 2.46 6.53 -12.87
CA LEU A 264 1.55 7.07 -11.84
C LEU A 264 1.12 8.51 -12.13
N VAL A 265 1.92 9.23 -12.90
CA VAL A 265 1.67 10.62 -13.26
C VAL A 265 1.29 10.65 -14.73
N SER A 266 -0.01 10.55 -14.98
CA SER A 266 -0.61 11.04 -16.22
C SER A 266 -1.86 11.84 -15.87
N ASN A 267 -1.62 13.01 -15.28
CA ASN A 267 -1.93 14.24 -15.99
C ASN A 267 -1.00 15.37 -15.50
N THR A 268 -0.46 16.10 -16.48
CA THR A 268 0.17 17.43 -16.39
C THR A 268 1.66 17.59 -16.00
N TYR A 269 2.43 17.97 -17.04
CA TYR A 269 3.66 18.80 -17.10
C TYR A 269 4.98 18.29 -16.50
N VAL A 270 5.85 17.76 -17.37
CA VAL A 270 7.22 18.27 -17.54
C VAL A 270 7.62 18.13 -19.03
N HIS A 271 7.72 19.25 -19.75
CA HIS A 271 8.51 19.34 -20.98
C HIS A 271 9.78 20.11 -20.63
N ALA A 272 10.94 19.45 -20.70
CA ALA A 272 12.24 20.11 -20.69
C ALA A 272 12.98 19.71 -21.97
N GLY A 273 12.97 20.62 -22.93
CA GLY A 273 13.68 20.55 -24.21
C GLY A 273 13.86 21.97 -24.74
N ALA A 274 15.09 22.28 -25.16
CA ALA A 274 15.63 23.61 -25.35
C ALA A 274 15.30 24.27 -26.72
N VAL A 275 15.22 25.62 -26.70
CA VAL A 275 15.52 26.62 -27.75
C VAL A 275 14.71 26.62 -29.08
N GLY A 276 14.04 27.75 -29.34
CA GLY A 276 13.58 28.18 -30.68
C GLY A 276 12.70 29.44 -30.62
N LEU A 277 13.00 30.43 -31.46
CA LEU A 277 12.50 31.81 -31.52
C LEU A 277 10.98 32.00 -31.82
N ASP A 278 10.47 33.13 -31.30
CA ASP A 278 9.48 34.12 -31.79
C ASP A 278 8.07 33.69 -32.28
N ASP A 279 7.00 34.22 -31.65
CA ASP A 279 6.14 35.31 -32.19
C ASP A 279 4.89 35.53 -31.28
N GLU A 280 4.40 36.77 -31.22
CA GLU A 280 3.26 37.23 -30.43
C GLU A 280 1.92 36.68 -30.94
N THR A 281 0.98 36.36 -30.03
CA THR A 281 -0.44 36.74 -30.16
C THR A 281 -1.19 36.50 -28.84
N ILE A 282 -1.92 37.53 -28.42
CA ILE A 282 -2.80 37.56 -27.25
C ILE A 282 -4.11 36.88 -27.60
N GLU A 283 -4.58 35.92 -26.80
CA GLU A 283 -6.02 35.69 -26.61
C GLU A 283 -6.34 35.12 -25.22
N THR A 284 -7.25 35.81 -24.55
CA THR A 284 -7.75 35.61 -23.19
C THR A 284 -8.81 34.52 -23.12
N GLY A 285 -8.68 33.55 -22.20
CA GLY A 285 -9.71 32.57 -21.90
C GLY A 285 -9.52 31.93 -20.53
N SER A 286 -10.37 32.35 -19.57
CA SER A 286 -10.42 31.92 -18.17
C SER A 286 -10.77 30.44 -18.02
N GLY A 287 -9.85 29.65 -17.45
CA GLY A 287 -10.06 28.22 -17.14
C GLY A 287 -8.85 27.57 -16.45
N LYS A 288 -8.22 28.24 -15.47
CA LYS A 288 -6.90 27.86 -14.92
C LYS A 288 -6.80 27.77 -13.39
N ASP A 289 -7.94 27.61 -12.70
CA ASP A 289 -7.94 27.56 -11.24
C ASP A 289 -7.89 26.12 -10.68
N SER A 290 -8.26 25.10 -11.47
CA SER A 290 -8.22 23.70 -11.00
C SER A 290 -6.80 23.11 -11.00
N SER A 291 -5.96 23.44 -12.00
CA SER A 291 -4.60 22.90 -12.08
C SER A 291 -3.59 23.52 -11.11
N SER A 292 -3.84 24.77 -10.69
CA SER A 292 -2.98 25.48 -9.74
C SER A 292 -3.17 24.96 -8.31
N HIS A 293 -4.39 24.59 -7.94
CA HIS A 293 -4.71 24.07 -6.61
C HIS A 293 -4.12 22.68 -6.37
N ASP A 294 -4.19 21.79 -7.36
CA ASP A 294 -3.64 20.43 -7.28
C ASP A 294 -2.11 20.44 -7.11
N LEU A 295 -1.42 21.35 -7.80
CA LEU A 295 0.02 21.54 -7.65
C LEU A 295 0.40 22.00 -6.24
N ILE A 296 -0.40 22.88 -5.63
CA ILE A 296 -0.18 23.33 -4.25
C ILE A 296 -0.40 22.19 -3.26
N LEU A 297 -1.44 21.37 -3.44
CA LEU A 297 -1.69 20.20 -2.61
C LEU A 297 -0.54 19.18 -2.66
N MET A 298 0.07 19.02 -3.84
CA MET A 298 1.21 18.14 -4.02
C MET A 298 2.48 18.59 -3.29
N THR A 299 2.60 19.90 -3.03
CA THR A 299 3.72 20.46 -2.24
C THR A 299 3.52 20.40 -0.73
N LYS A 300 2.29 20.15 -0.24
CA LYS A 300 2.03 19.98 1.20
C LYS A 300 2.70 18.71 1.74
N PRO A 301 3.03 18.66 3.04
CA PRO A 301 3.45 17.42 3.71
C PRO A 301 2.54 16.25 3.35
N TYR A 302 3.14 15.10 3.14
CA TYR A 302 2.44 13.94 2.61
C TYR A 302 1.35 13.46 3.57
N GLY A 303 0.21 13.06 3.02
CA GLY A 303 -0.96 12.67 3.80
C GLY A 303 -1.91 11.80 2.99
N VAL A 304 -3.22 11.94 3.22
CA VAL A 304 -4.25 11.12 2.57
C VAL A 304 -4.17 11.18 1.05
N LEU A 305 -3.81 12.33 0.47
CA LEU A 305 -3.74 12.51 -0.99
C LEU A 305 -2.74 11.57 -1.66
N CYS A 306 -1.48 11.53 -1.24
CA CYS A 306 -0.53 10.59 -1.83
C CYS A 306 -0.88 9.14 -1.51
N MET A 307 -1.45 8.86 -0.33
CA MET A 307 -1.86 7.51 0.04
C MET A 307 -2.99 7.00 -0.86
N MET A 308 -3.94 7.87 -1.22
CA MET A 308 -4.97 7.59 -2.23
C MET A 308 -4.35 7.24 -3.59
N GLU A 309 -3.42 8.05 -4.08
CA GLU A 309 -2.76 7.80 -5.38
C GLU A 309 -1.99 6.49 -5.40
N ILE A 310 -1.26 6.20 -4.32
CA ILE A 310 -0.53 4.94 -4.17
C ILE A 310 -1.51 3.77 -4.14
N PHE A 311 -2.58 3.86 -3.36
CA PHE A 311 -3.56 2.77 -3.25
C PHE A 311 -4.28 2.52 -4.58
N HIS A 312 -4.65 3.59 -5.28
CA HIS A 312 -5.21 3.52 -6.63
C HIS A 312 -4.24 2.85 -7.59
N PHE A 313 -2.96 3.26 -7.57
CA PHE A 313 -1.94 2.59 -8.36
C PHE A 313 -1.85 1.09 -8.05
N LEU A 314 -1.80 0.69 -6.78
CA LEU A 314 -1.73 -0.72 -6.40
C LEU A 314 -2.93 -1.51 -6.92
N CYS A 315 -4.15 -0.94 -6.90
CA CYS A 315 -5.32 -1.56 -7.48
C CYS A 315 -5.27 -1.60 -9.01
N SER A 316 -4.74 -0.57 -9.67
CA SER A 316 -4.55 -0.56 -11.12
C SER A 316 -3.61 -1.67 -11.61
N LEU A 317 -2.64 -2.10 -10.80
CA LEU A 317 -1.78 -3.24 -11.11
C LEU A 317 -2.56 -4.56 -11.22
N LEU A 318 -3.71 -4.67 -10.55
CA LEU A 318 -4.61 -5.81 -10.66
C LEU A 318 -5.41 -5.75 -11.97
N ASN A 319 -5.89 -4.56 -12.35
CA ASN A 319 -6.74 -4.35 -13.53
C ASN A 319 -5.98 -4.52 -14.87
N VAL A 320 -4.68 -4.21 -14.91
CA VAL A 320 -3.84 -4.38 -16.13
C VAL A 320 -3.75 -5.84 -16.58
N VAL A 321 -3.87 -6.78 -15.64
CA VAL A 321 -3.84 -8.23 -15.91
C VAL A 321 -5.09 -8.69 -16.67
N GLU A 322 -6.18 -7.91 -16.65
CA GLU A 322 -7.48 -8.27 -17.22
C GLU A 322 -7.57 -7.99 -18.73
N ASN A 323 -6.92 -6.92 -19.20
CA ASN A 323 -6.99 -6.50 -20.61
C ASN A 323 -6.17 -7.39 -21.57
N MET A 324 -5.32 -8.27 -21.05
CA MET A 324 -4.63 -9.32 -21.82
C MET A 324 -5.51 -10.56 -22.06
N GLY A 325 -6.69 -10.65 -21.44
CA GLY A 325 -7.51 -11.87 -21.39
C GLY A 325 -8.63 -12.01 -22.43
N MET A 326 -8.75 -11.11 -23.41
CA MET A 326 -9.92 -11.07 -24.32
C MET A 326 -9.66 -11.55 -25.75
N ASP A 327 -8.95 -12.66 -25.93
CA ASP A 327 -9.08 -13.50 -27.13
C ASP A 327 -9.40 -14.96 -26.75
N PRO A 328 -10.65 -15.45 -26.98
CA PRO A 328 -11.07 -16.78 -26.56
C PRO A 328 -10.42 -17.94 -27.34
N ARG A 329 -9.49 -17.66 -28.28
CA ARG A 329 -8.85 -18.68 -29.12
C ARG A 329 -7.33 -18.79 -28.95
N SER A 330 -6.71 -17.97 -28.13
CA SER A 330 -5.33 -18.16 -27.66
C SER A 330 -5.35 -18.79 -26.28
N SER A 331 -5.35 -20.12 -26.27
CA SER A 331 -4.75 -21.00 -25.25
C SER A 331 -4.06 -20.30 -24.07
N THR A 332 -4.58 -20.53 -22.86
CA THR A 332 -3.86 -20.55 -21.56
C THR A 332 -2.53 -19.78 -21.54
N ILE A 333 -2.58 -18.46 -21.71
CA ILE A 333 -1.46 -17.61 -21.29
C ILE A 333 -1.60 -17.56 -19.78
N ALA A 334 -0.74 -18.28 -19.07
CA ALA A 334 -0.65 -18.19 -17.63
C ALA A 334 -0.59 -16.71 -17.26
N ILE A 335 -1.56 -16.24 -16.47
CA ILE A 335 -1.35 -15.03 -15.69
C ILE A 335 0.01 -15.24 -15.02
N ASP A 336 0.96 -14.31 -15.22
CA ASP A 336 2.16 -14.32 -14.40
C ASP A 336 1.69 -14.12 -12.96
N GLU A 337 1.54 -15.23 -12.24
CA GLU A 337 0.95 -15.31 -10.91
C GLU A 337 1.66 -14.37 -9.93
N ASP A 338 2.91 -14.05 -10.25
CA ASP A 338 3.80 -13.18 -9.49
C ASP A 338 3.36 -11.71 -9.47
N VAL A 339 2.67 -11.21 -10.51
CA VAL A 339 2.20 -9.81 -10.57
C VAL A 339 1.00 -9.56 -9.66
N PRO A 340 -0.13 -10.30 -9.76
CA PRO A 340 -1.24 -10.11 -8.84
C PRO A 340 -0.86 -10.48 -7.41
N LEU A 341 -0.04 -11.50 -7.17
CA LEU A 341 0.46 -11.80 -5.83
C LEU A 341 1.26 -10.64 -5.24
N PHE A 342 2.10 -9.98 -6.05
CA PHE A 342 2.84 -8.80 -5.62
C PHE A 342 1.92 -7.61 -5.33
N ALA A 343 0.97 -7.30 -6.21
CA ALA A 343 0.04 -6.20 -5.97
C ALA A 343 -0.85 -6.45 -4.74
N LEU A 344 -1.41 -7.65 -4.60
CA LEU A 344 -2.22 -8.04 -3.46
C LEU A 344 -1.42 -8.01 -2.14
N SER A 345 -0.14 -8.40 -2.14
CA SER A 345 0.68 -8.32 -0.93
C SER A 345 0.92 -6.88 -0.48
N LEU A 346 1.18 -5.95 -1.42
CA LEU A 346 1.30 -4.53 -1.11
C LEU A 346 -0.02 -3.94 -0.58
N ILE A 347 -1.15 -4.31 -1.18
CA ILE A 347 -2.48 -3.90 -0.71
C ILE A 347 -2.75 -4.42 0.70
N ASN A 348 -2.41 -5.68 0.98
CA ASN A 348 -2.56 -6.28 2.30
C ASN A 348 -1.74 -5.49 3.35
N SER A 349 -0.51 -5.13 3.02
CA SER A 349 0.37 -4.31 3.88
C SER A 349 -0.20 -2.91 4.14
N ALA A 350 -0.78 -2.27 3.13
CA ALA A 350 -1.44 -0.97 3.28
C ALA A 350 -2.65 -1.06 4.24
N ILE A 351 -3.48 -2.09 4.09
CA ILE A 351 -4.68 -2.29 4.92
C ILE A 351 -4.31 -2.67 6.36
N GLN A 352 -3.29 -3.51 6.56
CA GLN A 352 -2.85 -3.90 7.91
C GLN A 352 -2.41 -2.70 8.76
N LEU A 353 -1.80 -1.69 8.14
CA LEU A 353 -1.24 -0.54 8.87
C LEU A 353 -2.16 0.67 8.86
N GLY A 354 -2.85 0.94 7.76
CA GLY A 354 -3.80 2.05 7.63
C GLY A 354 -5.22 1.71 8.07
N GLY A 355 -5.58 0.43 8.15
CA GLY A 355 -6.94 -0.09 8.39
C GLY A 355 -7.75 0.65 9.45
N PRO A 356 -7.22 0.84 10.69
CA PRO A 356 -7.95 1.53 11.76
C PRO A 356 -8.39 2.96 11.43
N SER A 357 -7.65 3.67 10.58
CA SER A 357 -7.87 5.09 10.25
C SER A 357 -8.66 5.29 8.96
N ILE A 358 -8.73 4.29 8.08
CA ILE A 358 -9.42 4.40 6.79
C ILE A 358 -10.89 4.85 6.94
N ARG A 359 -11.57 4.43 8.02
CA ARG A 359 -12.95 4.83 8.29
C ARG A 359 -13.14 6.35 8.47
N HIS A 360 -12.08 7.09 8.82
CA HIS A 360 -12.13 8.55 8.97
C HIS A 360 -11.91 9.28 7.64
N HIS A 361 -11.59 8.55 6.56
CA HIS A 361 -11.31 9.10 5.25
C HIS A 361 -12.29 8.52 4.21
N PRO A 362 -13.44 9.18 3.97
CA PRO A 362 -14.50 8.66 3.09
C PRO A 362 -14.02 8.29 1.69
N THR A 363 -13.07 9.04 1.12
CA THR A 363 -12.53 8.77 -0.22
C THR A 363 -11.76 7.45 -0.28
N LEU A 364 -10.93 7.14 0.73
CA LEU A 364 -10.24 5.85 0.85
C LEU A 364 -11.26 4.73 1.06
N LEU A 365 -12.27 4.96 1.90
CA LEU A 365 -13.30 3.98 2.19
C LEU A 365 -14.13 3.63 0.94
N CYS A 366 -14.59 4.61 0.17
CA CYS A 366 -15.31 4.36 -1.09
C CYS A 366 -14.46 3.55 -2.07
N PHE A 367 -13.17 3.87 -2.17
CA PHE A 367 -12.26 3.14 -3.03
C PHE A 367 -12.11 1.66 -2.63
N ILE A 368 -12.10 1.38 -1.32
CA ILE A 368 -12.11 0.01 -0.81
C ILE A 368 -13.44 -0.69 -1.10
N GLN A 369 -14.55 0.01 -0.85
CA GLN A 369 -15.91 -0.53 -1.01
C GLN A 369 -16.22 -0.92 -2.45
N ASP A 370 -15.74 -0.14 -3.41
CA ASP A 370 -16.07 -0.28 -4.83
C ASP A 370 -14.95 -1.02 -5.58
N GLU A 371 -13.80 -0.38 -5.79
CA GLU A 371 -12.77 -0.89 -6.70
C GLU A 371 -11.99 -2.07 -6.10
N LEU A 372 -11.46 -1.93 -4.88
CA LEU A 372 -10.71 -3.02 -4.27
C LEU A 372 -11.60 -4.25 -4.07
N PHE A 373 -12.80 -4.09 -3.51
CA PHE A 373 -13.64 -5.24 -3.22
C PHE A 373 -14.08 -5.96 -4.51
N HIS A 374 -14.34 -5.21 -5.59
CA HIS A 374 -14.57 -5.80 -6.91
C HIS A 374 -13.41 -6.69 -7.34
N ASN A 375 -12.18 -6.17 -7.26
CA ASN A 375 -10.97 -6.93 -7.59
C ASN A 375 -10.81 -8.16 -6.69
N LEU A 376 -11.00 -8.04 -5.38
CA LEU A 376 -10.93 -9.17 -4.45
C LEU A 376 -11.95 -10.25 -4.77
N MET A 377 -13.17 -9.89 -5.19
CA MET A 377 -14.18 -10.87 -5.60
C MET A 377 -13.75 -11.64 -6.85
N GLN A 378 -13.12 -10.96 -7.80
CA GLN A 378 -12.61 -11.59 -9.01
C GLN A 378 -11.41 -12.51 -8.72
N PHE A 379 -10.37 -12.00 -8.04
CA PHE A 379 -9.18 -12.78 -7.70
C PHE A 379 -9.48 -13.88 -6.67
N GLY A 380 -10.51 -13.71 -5.83
CA GLY A 380 -11.00 -14.75 -4.93
C GLY A 380 -11.54 -15.98 -5.67
N LEU A 381 -11.92 -15.87 -6.94
CA LEU A 381 -12.31 -17.00 -7.78
C LEU A 381 -11.17 -17.53 -8.67
N SER A 382 -9.94 -17.04 -8.46
CA SER A 382 -8.75 -17.53 -9.17
C SER A 382 -8.53 -19.03 -8.94
N THR A 383 -7.97 -19.69 -9.95
CA THR A 383 -7.58 -21.11 -9.86
C THR A 383 -6.36 -21.33 -8.97
N SER A 384 -5.58 -20.28 -8.69
CA SER A 384 -4.42 -20.35 -7.79
C SER A 384 -4.84 -20.34 -6.31
N PRO A 385 -4.46 -21.37 -5.52
CA PRO A 385 -4.65 -21.35 -4.07
C PRO A 385 -3.86 -20.24 -3.36
N LEU A 386 -2.72 -19.81 -3.92
CA LEU A 386 -1.90 -18.74 -3.33
C LEU A 386 -2.60 -17.38 -3.43
N ILE A 387 -3.18 -17.08 -4.59
CA ILE A 387 -3.97 -15.87 -4.80
C ILE A 387 -5.20 -15.88 -3.88
N LEU A 388 -5.93 -17.00 -3.83
CA LEU A 388 -7.07 -17.15 -2.92
C LEU A 388 -6.68 -16.91 -1.46
N SER A 389 -5.57 -17.50 -1.01
CA SER A 389 -5.06 -17.31 0.36
C SER A 389 -4.76 -15.83 0.66
N MET A 390 -4.11 -15.12 -0.28
CA MET A 390 -3.84 -13.70 -0.13
C MET A 390 -5.13 -12.86 -0.10
N VAL A 391 -6.10 -13.14 -0.97
CA VAL A 391 -7.41 -12.48 -0.97
C VAL A 391 -8.14 -12.70 0.36
N CYS A 392 -8.18 -13.94 0.86
CA CYS A 392 -8.76 -14.26 2.17
C CYS A 392 -8.07 -13.49 3.30
N SER A 393 -6.74 -13.37 3.27
CA SER A 393 -5.98 -12.58 4.25
C SER A 393 -6.36 -11.09 4.20
N ILE A 394 -6.49 -10.52 3.01
CA ILE A 394 -6.93 -9.12 2.83
C ILE A 394 -8.34 -8.93 3.38
N VAL A 395 -9.29 -9.81 3.02
CA VAL A 395 -10.68 -9.69 3.48
C VAL A 395 -10.79 -9.89 5.00
N LEU A 396 -9.95 -10.72 5.61
CA LEU A 396 -9.87 -10.85 7.06
C LEU A 396 -9.39 -9.56 7.73
N ASN A 397 -8.37 -8.90 7.18
CA ASN A 397 -7.92 -7.58 7.67
C ASN A 397 -8.99 -6.50 7.47
N LEU A 398 -9.69 -6.52 6.33
CA LEU A 398 -10.84 -5.64 6.08
C LEU A 398 -11.98 -5.88 7.07
N TYR A 399 -12.30 -7.14 7.39
CA TYR A 399 -13.27 -7.47 8.43
C TYR A 399 -12.83 -6.94 9.80
N HIS A 400 -11.57 -7.15 10.17
CA HIS A 400 -11.05 -6.69 11.47
C HIS A 400 -11.21 -5.17 11.66
N HIS A 401 -10.90 -4.38 10.62
CA HIS A 401 -10.90 -2.91 10.70
C HIS A 401 -12.19 -2.22 10.25
N LEU A 402 -12.89 -2.75 9.24
CA LEU A 402 -13.93 -2.06 8.47
C LEU A 402 -15.25 -2.84 8.36
N ARG A 403 -15.48 -3.89 9.17
CA ARG A 403 -16.71 -4.71 9.11
C ARG A 403 -18.04 -3.94 9.17
N THR A 404 -18.09 -2.79 9.84
CA THR A 404 -19.31 -1.96 9.90
C THR A 404 -19.63 -1.30 8.56
N GLU A 405 -18.61 -1.02 7.75
CA GLU A 405 -18.73 -0.33 6.47
C GLU A 405 -18.80 -1.28 5.27
N LEU A 406 -18.52 -2.58 5.48
CA LEU A 406 -18.38 -3.60 4.43
C LEU A 406 -19.43 -4.71 4.50
N LYS A 407 -20.61 -4.44 5.08
CA LYS A 407 -21.64 -5.47 5.32
C LYS A 407 -22.02 -6.27 4.06
N LEU A 408 -22.39 -5.59 2.97
CA LEU A 408 -22.85 -6.24 1.74
C LEU A 408 -21.71 -6.91 0.98
N GLN A 409 -20.53 -6.28 1.01
CA GLN A 409 -19.30 -6.83 0.45
C GLN A 409 -18.93 -8.16 1.13
N LEU A 410 -18.96 -8.20 2.47
CA LEU A 410 -18.71 -9.42 3.24
C LEU A 410 -19.74 -10.50 2.95
N GLU A 411 -21.04 -10.14 2.88
CA GLU A 411 -22.08 -11.09 2.47
C GLU A 411 -21.75 -11.71 1.10
N ALA A 412 -21.44 -10.88 0.10
CA ALA A 412 -21.09 -11.34 -1.24
C ALA A 412 -19.84 -12.24 -1.22
N PHE A 413 -18.81 -11.89 -0.44
CA PHE A 413 -17.59 -12.70 -0.31
C PHE A 413 -17.88 -14.09 0.23
N PHE A 414 -18.62 -14.20 1.33
CA PHE A 414 -18.95 -15.51 1.90
C PHE A 414 -19.86 -16.33 0.97
N SER A 415 -20.88 -15.70 0.39
CA SER A 415 -21.85 -16.38 -0.49
C SER A 415 -21.26 -16.79 -1.83
N CYS A 416 -20.48 -15.93 -2.47
CA CYS A 416 -20.01 -16.15 -3.84
C CYS A 416 -18.61 -16.75 -3.95
N VAL A 417 -17.76 -16.60 -2.92
CA VAL A 417 -16.38 -17.11 -2.89
C VAL A 417 -16.25 -18.28 -1.91
N ILE A 418 -16.34 -18.03 -0.60
CA ILE A 418 -16.05 -19.05 0.42
C ILE A 418 -16.97 -20.27 0.32
N LEU A 419 -18.29 -20.06 0.34
CA LEU A 419 -19.28 -21.15 0.26
C LEU A 419 -19.20 -21.89 -1.07
N ARG A 420 -18.87 -21.20 -2.17
CA ARG A 420 -18.70 -21.81 -3.49
C ARG A 420 -17.44 -22.66 -3.55
N LEU A 421 -16.30 -22.16 -3.07
CA LEU A 421 -15.01 -22.83 -3.20
C LEU A 421 -14.79 -23.92 -2.16
N ALA A 422 -15.37 -23.82 -0.97
CA ALA A 422 -15.27 -24.86 0.05
C ALA A 422 -16.04 -26.15 -0.30
N GLN A 423 -16.89 -26.12 -1.35
CA GLN A 423 -17.72 -27.26 -1.75
C GLN A 423 -17.31 -27.81 -3.12
N SER A 424 -17.03 -29.11 -3.16
CA SER A 424 -16.60 -29.82 -4.39
C SER A 424 -17.60 -29.75 -5.55
N ARG A 425 -18.89 -29.57 -5.27
CA ARG A 425 -19.96 -29.52 -6.29
C ARG A 425 -19.83 -28.36 -7.29
N TYR A 426 -19.02 -27.35 -6.98
CA TYR A 426 -18.79 -26.18 -7.83
C TYR A 426 -17.48 -26.25 -8.63
N GLY A 427 -16.79 -27.39 -8.63
CA GLY A 427 -15.61 -27.61 -9.47
C GLY A 427 -14.30 -27.03 -8.91
N ALA A 428 -14.27 -26.56 -7.66
CA ALA A 428 -13.05 -26.12 -7.00
C ALA A 428 -12.07 -27.28 -6.78
N SER A 429 -10.77 -27.03 -6.95
CA SER A 429 -9.73 -28.01 -6.64
C SER A 429 -9.68 -28.31 -5.14
N TYR A 430 -9.11 -29.46 -4.75
CA TYR A 430 -8.95 -29.81 -3.34
C TYR A 430 -8.13 -28.75 -2.58
N GLN A 431 -7.08 -28.20 -3.19
CA GLN A 431 -6.26 -27.15 -2.58
C GLN A 431 -7.04 -25.85 -2.36
N GLN A 432 -7.89 -25.44 -3.31
CA GLN A 432 -8.76 -24.27 -3.12
C GLN A 432 -9.82 -24.52 -2.04
N GLN A 433 -10.39 -25.74 -1.97
CA GLN A 433 -11.31 -26.12 -0.90
C GLN A 433 -10.65 -26.03 0.47
N GLU A 434 -9.41 -26.50 0.59
CA GLU A 434 -8.60 -26.44 1.81
C GLU A 434 -8.35 -24.98 2.23
N VAL A 435 -7.85 -24.14 1.33
CA VAL A 435 -7.63 -22.71 1.61
C VAL A 435 -8.92 -21.96 1.97
N ALA A 436 -10.04 -22.24 1.28
CA ALA A 436 -11.33 -21.64 1.61
C ALA A 436 -11.83 -22.07 3.00
N MET A 437 -11.60 -23.33 3.38
CA MET A 437 -11.95 -23.85 4.70
C MET A 437 -11.05 -23.26 5.79
N GLU A 438 -9.73 -23.16 5.56
CA GLU A 438 -8.79 -22.49 6.47
C GLU A 438 -9.22 -21.04 6.73
N ALA A 439 -9.50 -20.29 5.66
CA ALA A 439 -9.98 -18.92 5.75
C ALA A 439 -11.27 -18.83 6.58
N LEU A 440 -12.26 -19.69 6.31
CA LEU A 440 -13.50 -19.73 7.10
C LEU A 440 -13.22 -19.97 8.59
N VAL A 441 -12.33 -20.90 8.92
CA VAL A 441 -11.95 -21.18 10.30
C VAL A 441 -11.29 -19.95 10.94
N ASP A 442 -10.44 -19.23 10.22
CA ASP A 442 -9.82 -17.99 10.72
C ASP A 442 -10.83 -16.88 11.01
N PHE A 443 -11.90 -16.78 10.22
CA PHE A 443 -13.03 -15.92 10.55
C PHE A 443 -13.80 -16.42 11.78
N CYS A 444 -14.07 -17.72 11.88
CA CYS A 444 -14.76 -18.31 13.05
C CYS A 444 -13.98 -18.13 14.36
N ARG A 445 -12.65 -17.97 14.30
CA ARG A 445 -11.79 -17.65 15.45
C ARG A 445 -11.94 -16.19 15.93
N GLN A 446 -12.50 -15.30 15.12
CA GLN A 446 -12.81 -13.94 15.56
C GLN A 446 -14.01 -13.94 16.50
N GLU A 447 -13.85 -13.39 17.70
CA GLU A 447 -14.82 -13.48 18.81
C GLU A 447 -16.25 -13.10 18.42
N THR A 448 -16.41 -12.07 17.58
CA THR A 448 -17.73 -11.54 17.20
C THR A 448 -18.26 -12.04 15.86
N PHE A 449 -17.49 -12.80 15.08
CA PHE A 449 -17.83 -13.08 13.68
C PHE A 449 -19.16 -13.82 13.50
N MET A 450 -19.32 -15.00 14.11
CA MET A 450 -20.53 -15.80 13.90
C MET A 450 -21.81 -15.10 14.42
N VAL A 451 -21.70 -14.34 15.52
CA VAL A 451 -22.85 -13.58 16.04
C VAL A 451 -23.18 -12.38 15.16
N GLU A 452 -22.17 -11.72 14.59
CA GLU A 452 -22.37 -10.64 13.62
C GLU A 452 -22.98 -11.16 12.32
N MET A 453 -22.53 -12.30 11.78
CA MET A 453 -23.16 -12.94 10.62
C MET A 453 -24.64 -13.23 10.90
N TYR A 454 -24.95 -13.75 12.10
CA TYR A 454 -26.32 -14.02 12.50
C TYR A 454 -27.18 -12.74 12.61
N ALA A 455 -26.72 -11.77 13.40
CA ALA A 455 -27.49 -10.57 13.70
C ALA A 455 -27.61 -9.63 12.49
N ASN A 456 -26.54 -9.48 11.71
CA ASN A 456 -26.47 -8.49 10.64
C ASN A 456 -26.92 -9.03 9.28
N LEU A 457 -26.83 -10.33 9.01
CA LEU A 457 -27.20 -10.94 7.72
C LEU A 457 -28.43 -11.85 7.84
N ASP A 458 -28.35 -12.89 8.66
CA ASP A 458 -29.45 -13.86 8.81
C ASP A 458 -30.75 -13.24 9.32
N CYS A 459 -30.64 -12.26 10.21
CA CYS A 459 -31.79 -11.54 10.75
C CYS A 459 -32.16 -10.32 9.90
N ASP A 460 -31.38 -9.98 8.87
CA ASP A 460 -31.76 -8.96 7.91
C ASP A 460 -32.55 -9.58 6.77
N ILE A 461 -33.74 -9.04 6.50
CA ILE A 461 -34.71 -9.63 5.56
C ILE A 461 -34.19 -9.68 4.10
N PRO A 462 -33.54 -8.64 3.55
CA PRO A 462 -33.04 -8.67 2.17
C PRO A 462 -31.74 -9.48 2.01
N CYS A 463 -31.03 -9.78 3.11
CA CYS A 463 -29.77 -10.51 3.08
C CYS A 463 -29.97 -12.03 3.07
N SER A 464 -28.93 -12.76 2.71
CA SER A 464 -28.86 -14.22 2.72
C SER A 464 -28.69 -14.77 4.16
N ASN A 465 -28.95 -16.06 4.36
CA ASN A 465 -28.75 -16.72 5.66
C ASN A 465 -27.30 -17.25 5.79
N VAL A 466 -26.33 -16.35 5.70
CA VAL A 466 -24.89 -16.70 5.68
C VAL A 466 -24.45 -17.48 6.92
N PHE A 467 -24.92 -17.14 8.12
CA PHE A 467 -24.56 -17.89 9.33
C PHE A 467 -25.04 -19.35 9.23
N GLU A 468 -26.27 -19.56 8.78
CA GLU A 468 -26.86 -20.90 8.64
C GLU A 468 -26.10 -21.72 7.59
N ASP A 469 -25.80 -21.12 6.43
CA ASP A 469 -25.04 -21.77 5.37
C ASP A 469 -23.62 -22.15 5.79
N LEU A 470 -22.92 -21.27 6.53
CA LEU A 470 -21.58 -21.54 7.05
C LEU A 470 -21.59 -22.64 8.12
N ALA A 471 -22.57 -22.63 9.03
CA ALA A 471 -22.71 -23.66 10.05
C ALA A 471 -23.08 -25.03 9.43
N ASP A 472 -23.96 -25.05 8.43
CA ASP A 472 -24.31 -26.25 7.68
C ASP A 472 -23.08 -26.82 6.95
N LEU A 473 -22.31 -25.97 6.27
CA LEU A 473 -21.07 -26.36 5.60
C LEU A 473 -20.07 -27.01 6.58
N LEU A 474 -19.78 -26.35 7.72
CA LEU A 474 -18.85 -26.86 8.73
C LEU A 474 -19.34 -28.19 9.30
N SER A 475 -20.63 -28.30 9.63
CA SER A 475 -21.21 -29.51 10.21
C SER A 475 -21.16 -30.72 9.26
N LYS A 476 -21.48 -30.52 7.97
CA LYS A 476 -21.40 -31.58 6.96
C LYS A 476 -19.97 -31.96 6.64
N SER A 477 -19.05 -30.99 6.64
CA SER A 477 -17.65 -31.21 6.29
C SER A 477 -16.84 -31.83 7.43
N ALA A 478 -17.25 -31.68 8.70
CA ALA A 478 -16.54 -32.26 9.84
C ALA A 478 -16.69 -33.80 9.94
N PHE A 479 -17.71 -34.39 9.30
CA PHE A 479 -18.00 -35.82 9.40
C PHE A 479 -17.59 -36.57 8.11
N PRO A 480 -16.57 -37.45 8.15
CA PRO A 480 -16.15 -38.23 6.98
C PRO A 480 -17.17 -39.32 6.65
N VAL A 481 -18.05 -39.06 5.69
CA VAL A 481 -19.00 -40.06 5.15
C VAL A 481 -18.32 -40.82 4.02
N ASN A 482 -18.11 -42.13 4.19
CA ASN A 482 -17.59 -43.04 3.15
C ASN A 482 -16.23 -42.64 2.56
N SER A 483 -15.42 -41.87 3.30
CA SER A 483 -14.08 -41.42 2.91
C SER A 483 -13.11 -41.54 4.09
N PRO A 484 -11.79 -41.67 3.84
CA PRO A 484 -10.81 -41.54 4.92
C PRO A 484 -10.83 -40.12 5.49
N LEU A 485 -10.44 -39.99 6.77
CA LEU A 485 -10.25 -38.69 7.39
C LEU A 485 -9.24 -37.86 6.59
N SER A 486 -9.56 -36.59 6.34
CA SER A 486 -8.74 -35.66 5.57
C SER A 486 -8.59 -34.32 6.31
N SER A 487 -7.67 -33.47 5.88
CA SER A 487 -7.46 -32.12 6.43
C SER A 487 -8.76 -31.31 6.49
N MET A 488 -9.61 -31.41 5.45
CA MET A 488 -10.90 -30.73 5.39
C MET A 488 -11.80 -31.04 6.59
N HIS A 489 -11.84 -32.30 7.04
CA HIS A 489 -12.66 -32.71 8.18
C HIS A 489 -12.12 -32.14 9.49
N ILE A 490 -10.80 -32.10 9.64
CA ILE A 490 -10.12 -31.55 10.82
C ILE A 490 -10.36 -30.03 10.89
N LEU A 491 -10.15 -29.32 9.78
CA LEU A 491 -10.41 -27.88 9.70
C LEU A 491 -11.88 -27.55 10.00
N ALA A 492 -12.81 -28.29 9.41
CA ALA A 492 -14.24 -28.07 9.68
C ALA A 492 -14.61 -28.30 11.15
N LEU A 493 -14.02 -29.32 11.79
CA LEU A 493 -14.20 -29.57 13.22
C LEU A 493 -13.60 -28.43 14.08
N ASP A 494 -12.40 -27.96 13.74
CA ASP A 494 -11.76 -26.81 14.40
C ASP A 494 -12.62 -25.55 14.28
N GLY A 495 -13.24 -25.33 13.11
CA GLY A 495 -14.21 -24.26 12.89
C GLY A 495 -15.40 -24.36 13.83
N LEU A 496 -16.03 -25.54 13.93
CA LEU A 496 -17.16 -25.77 14.86
C LEU A 496 -16.75 -25.53 16.31
N ILE A 497 -15.56 -25.99 16.71
CA ILE A 497 -15.03 -25.77 18.06
C ILE A 497 -14.88 -24.27 18.32
N ALA A 498 -14.30 -23.51 17.38
CA ALA A 498 -14.16 -22.06 17.50
C ALA A 498 -15.53 -21.36 17.65
N VAL A 499 -16.55 -21.76 16.88
CA VAL A 499 -17.91 -21.23 17.01
C VAL A 499 -18.49 -21.50 18.40
N ILE A 500 -18.38 -22.75 18.89
CA ILE A 500 -18.92 -23.17 20.19
C ILE A 500 -18.18 -22.47 21.33
N GLN A 501 -16.86 -22.35 21.25
CA GLN A 501 -16.04 -21.64 22.23
C GLN A 501 -16.44 -20.17 22.31
N GLY A 502 -16.53 -19.47 21.18
CA GLY A 502 -16.98 -18.07 21.17
C GLY A 502 -18.39 -17.90 21.72
N MET A 503 -19.31 -18.84 21.47
CA MET A 503 -20.63 -18.84 22.11
C MET A 503 -20.54 -19.05 23.63
N GLY A 504 -19.70 -19.97 24.09
CA GLY A 504 -19.50 -20.28 25.50
C GLY A 504 -18.91 -19.11 26.28
N GLU A 505 -17.88 -18.44 25.74
CA GLU A 505 -17.23 -17.27 26.34
C GLU A 505 -18.22 -16.11 26.51
N ARG A 506 -19.00 -15.80 25.46
CA ARG A 506 -20.03 -14.74 25.55
C ARG A 506 -21.15 -15.09 26.53
N ALA A 507 -21.56 -16.36 26.59
CA ALA A 507 -22.57 -16.81 27.53
C ALA A 507 -22.09 -16.74 28.99
N ALA A 508 -20.82 -17.07 29.25
CA ALA A 508 -20.21 -16.96 30.58
C ALA A 508 -20.09 -15.50 31.05
N ASN A 509 -19.86 -14.58 30.12
CA ASN A 509 -19.75 -13.14 30.40
C ASN A 509 -21.12 -12.43 30.47
N ALA A 510 -22.21 -13.10 30.10
CA ALA A 510 -23.55 -12.52 30.17
C ALA A 510 -24.07 -12.47 31.62
N SER A 511 -24.47 -11.30 32.09
CA SER A 511 -25.14 -11.16 33.39
C SER A 511 -26.46 -11.96 33.40
N VAL A 512 -26.69 -12.72 34.48
CA VAL A 512 -27.76 -13.72 34.71
C VAL A 512 -29.21 -13.19 34.60
N GLY A 513 -29.45 -11.96 34.14
CA GLY A 513 -30.75 -11.28 34.20
C GLY A 513 -31.60 -11.21 32.92
N SER A 514 -31.16 -11.75 31.77
CA SER A 514 -31.98 -11.68 30.54
C SER A 514 -33.00 -12.82 30.49
N GLU A 515 -34.13 -12.66 31.19
CA GLU A 515 -35.28 -13.53 31.00
C GLU A 515 -35.70 -13.51 29.52
N CYS A 516 -35.73 -14.69 28.90
CA CYS A 516 -36.23 -14.86 27.55
C CYS A 516 -37.75 -14.71 27.56
N THR A 517 -38.26 -13.47 27.55
CA THR A 517 -39.71 -13.24 27.49
C THR A 517 -40.27 -13.82 26.20
N PRO A 518 -41.26 -14.73 26.28
CA PRO A 518 -41.89 -15.30 25.09
C PRO A 518 -42.55 -14.19 24.26
N PHE A 519 -42.23 -14.18 22.99
CA PHE A 519 -42.62 -13.13 22.04
C PHE A 519 -44.14 -13.17 21.76
N ASN A 520 -44.84 -12.06 21.99
CA ASN A 520 -46.29 -11.95 21.81
C ASN A 520 -46.58 -11.05 20.58
N LEU A 521 -46.99 -11.66 19.47
CA LEU A 521 -47.23 -10.99 18.18
C LEU A 521 -48.61 -10.31 18.19
N LYS A 522 -48.73 -9.11 18.79
CA LYS A 522 -50.04 -8.44 18.90
C LYS A 522 -50.37 -7.41 17.81
N GLU A 523 -49.39 -6.97 17.02
CA GLU A 523 -49.63 -5.98 15.95
C GLU A 523 -48.74 -6.26 14.73
N TYR A 524 -49.36 -6.32 13.55
CA TYR A 524 -48.67 -6.41 12.26
C TYR A 524 -48.16 -5.02 11.87
N THR A 525 -46.85 -4.86 11.90
CA THR A 525 -46.13 -3.70 11.37
C THR A 525 -45.33 -4.15 10.14
N PRO A 526 -45.53 -3.53 8.96
CA PRO A 526 -44.73 -3.84 7.79
C PRO A 526 -43.22 -3.68 8.07
N TYR A 527 -42.42 -4.65 7.65
CA TYR A 527 -41.02 -4.77 8.07
C TYR A 527 -40.12 -3.60 7.63
N TRP A 528 -40.50 -2.86 6.57
CA TRP A 528 -39.77 -1.69 6.08
C TRP A 528 -40.02 -0.42 6.90
N MET A 529 -41.03 -0.43 7.78
CA MET A 529 -41.29 0.66 8.73
C MET A 529 -40.67 0.41 10.11
N GLU A 530 -40.18 -0.79 10.38
CA GLU A 530 -39.54 -1.12 11.65
C GLU A 530 -38.10 -0.61 11.70
N LYS A 531 -37.76 0.07 12.80
CA LYS A 531 -36.40 0.47 13.13
C LYS A 531 -36.11 0.05 14.56
N CYS A 532 -34.85 -0.29 14.83
CA CYS A 532 -34.41 -0.45 16.19
C CYS A 532 -34.27 0.94 16.83
N ASP A 533 -34.84 1.12 18.02
CA ASP A 533 -34.76 2.39 18.74
C ASP A 533 -33.33 2.68 19.23
N ASN A 534 -32.56 1.65 19.57
CA ASN A 534 -31.18 1.79 20.03
C ASN A 534 -30.34 0.52 19.77
N TYR A 535 -29.37 0.61 18.86
CA TYR A 535 -28.45 -0.50 18.55
C TYR A 535 -27.35 -0.72 19.60
N SER A 536 -27.13 0.22 20.52
CA SER A 536 -26.15 0.09 21.60
C SER A 536 -26.70 -0.61 22.84
N ASP A 537 -28.03 -0.72 22.96
CA ASP A 537 -28.71 -1.31 24.13
C ASP A 537 -29.33 -2.68 23.80
N PRO A 538 -28.82 -3.79 24.39
CA PRO A 538 -29.35 -5.14 24.18
C PRO A 538 -30.86 -5.28 24.41
N SER A 539 -31.45 -4.48 25.31
CA SER A 539 -32.88 -4.53 25.57
C SER A 539 -33.73 -4.09 24.38
N HIS A 540 -33.18 -3.28 23.48
CA HIS A 540 -33.85 -2.78 22.28
C HIS A 540 -33.49 -3.62 21.05
N TRP A 541 -32.19 -3.86 20.80
CA TRP A 541 -31.78 -4.51 19.56
C TRP A 541 -32.01 -6.03 19.55
N VAL A 542 -31.94 -6.73 20.69
CA VAL A 542 -32.15 -8.19 20.72
C VAL A 542 -33.60 -8.55 20.34
N PRO A 543 -34.65 -7.94 20.93
CA PRO A 543 -36.03 -8.20 20.50
C PRO A 543 -36.27 -7.83 19.04
N PHE A 544 -35.68 -6.72 18.55
CA PHE A 544 -35.77 -6.28 17.16
C PHE A 544 -35.20 -7.35 16.20
N VAL A 545 -33.97 -7.82 16.44
CA VAL A 545 -33.31 -8.86 15.64
C VAL A 545 -34.11 -10.16 15.64
N ARG A 546 -34.64 -10.58 16.80
CA ARG A 546 -35.52 -11.77 16.91
C ARG A 546 -36.80 -11.63 16.10
N ARG A 547 -37.45 -10.47 16.15
CA ARG A 547 -38.64 -10.16 15.35
C ARG A 547 -38.32 -10.26 13.86
N ARG A 548 -37.23 -9.65 13.42
CA ARG A 548 -36.81 -9.67 12.02
C ARG A 548 -36.54 -11.09 11.51
N LYS A 549 -35.85 -11.94 12.29
CA LYS A 549 -35.66 -13.36 11.94
C LYS A 549 -36.97 -14.13 11.89
N TYR A 550 -37.92 -13.84 12.80
CA TYR A 550 -39.25 -14.44 12.75
C TYR A 550 -39.99 -14.07 11.47
N ILE A 551 -39.99 -12.78 11.08
CA ILE A 551 -40.60 -12.31 9.83
C ILE A 551 -39.93 -12.98 8.62
N LYS A 552 -38.61 -13.10 8.59
CA LYS A 552 -37.88 -13.74 7.49
C LYS A 552 -38.19 -15.23 7.32
N LYS A 553 -38.56 -15.91 8.42
CA LYS A 553 -38.92 -17.35 8.42
C LYS A 553 -40.36 -17.62 7.99
N GLY A 554 -41.24 -16.63 8.11
CA GLY A 554 -42.66 -16.72 7.72
C GLY A 554 -42.86 -16.25 6.30
#